data_AF-A0AAJ1I6E5-F1
#
_entry.id   AF-A0AAJ1I6E5-F1
#
_cell.length_a   1.000
_cell.length_b   1.000
_cell.length_c   1.000
_cell.angle_alpha   90.00
_cell.angle_beta   90.00
_cell.angle_gamma   90.00
#
_symmetry.space_group_name_H-M   'P 1'
#
loop_
_entity.id
_entity.type
_entity.pdbx_description
1 polymer ?
#
loop_
_entity_poly.entity_id
_entity_poly.type
_entity_poly.pdbx_seq_one_letter_code
_entity_poly.pdbx_strand_id
1 'polypeptide(L)'
;MNSPSEIQALYSKFSGAEASERLRAEIRSQVASWRWASDSMSFDEPYARELFGGPAARWLGDGRADPQKHVHHGFDAQGRIVIECRSNAREQVCLYTPGQRTTVSWHGGGSIDSVSQSRYEEGRLVAHHMHLGYRGMDSRYEYDGRQLQCSVTRNWETREKPWLTRHVFVHGADGVLDRIHLQYLDTQGQPEPGADRLLYLRLPRGETLKTVEARVQQLLEQSLATALQQIPRGEPLYGLLLCYTHEDLTAAWPPFLVWGRESYRRAVLERGEEIPYYLWAPDEIRGMGEADEHWFSDEALGEACLLHGQLMEMKQSNASAMRVLRHMLPLLESMVRQAGLPVTDDFVVAFADNTGEVDPLKAMKARLPDAHWALLKQRGLV
;
A
#
# COMPACT_ATOMS: atom_id res chain seq x y z
N MET A 1 -2.16 33.13 5.93
CA MET A 1 -1.38 31.94 5.53
C MET A 1 -0.38 31.72 6.63
N ASN A 2 -0.53 30.66 7.41
CA ASN A 2 0.45 30.32 8.44
C ASN A 2 1.66 29.71 7.73
N SER A 3 2.84 30.26 7.94
CA SER A 3 4.07 29.73 7.34
C SER A 3 4.44 28.38 7.99
N PRO A 4 5.20 27.51 7.31
CA PRO A 4 5.75 26.27 7.89
C PRO A 4 6.37 26.43 9.29
N SER A 5 6.83 27.64 9.63
CA SER A 5 7.34 28.03 10.95
C SER A 5 6.33 27.92 12.10
N GLU A 6 5.02 28.11 11.87
CA GLU A 6 4.03 28.11 12.96
C GLU A 6 3.72 26.71 13.46
N ILE A 7 3.60 25.73 12.56
CA ILE A 7 3.37 24.34 12.95
C ILE A 7 4.63 23.74 13.56
N GLN A 8 5.80 24.09 13.03
CA GLN A 8 7.07 23.75 13.67
C GLN A 8 7.16 24.31 15.10
N ALA A 9 6.68 25.54 15.34
CA ALA A 9 6.61 26.11 16.68
C ALA A 9 5.65 25.35 17.60
N LEU A 10 4.48 24.93 17.09
CA LEU A 10 3.53 24.10 17.84
C LEU A 10 4.12 22.72 18.17
N TYR A 11 4.76 22.07 17.19
CA TYR A 11 5.47 20.82 17.40
C TYR A 11 6.53 20.98 18.51
N SER A 12 7.39 21.99 18.38
CA SER A 12 8.45 22.27 19.36
C SER A 12 7.90 22.55 20.77
N LYS A 13 6.79 23.29 20.87
CA LYS A 13 6.10 23.57 22.13
C LYS A 13 5.63 22.28 22.80
N PHE A 14 4.96 21.41 22.06
CA PHE A 14 4.38 20.18 22.61
C PHE A 14 5.39 19.02 22.67
N SER A 15 6.59 19.14 22.11
CA SER A 15 7.69 18.22 22.41
C SER A 15 8.10 18.23 23.89
N GLY A 16 7.82 19.31 24.63
CA GLY A 16 8.07 19.40 26.06
C GLY A 16 7.05 18.63 26.90
N ALA A 17 7.52 17.81 27.85
CA ALA A 17 6.68 16.97 28.70
C ALA A 17 5.61 17.77 29.47
N GLU A 18 5.98 18.87 30.12
CA GLU A 18 5.07 19.71 30.91
C GLU A 18 3.95 20.31 30.04
N ALA A 19 4.30 20.87 28.88
CA ALA A 19 3.32 21.47 27.97
C ALA A 19 2.34 20.41 27.42
N SER A 20 2.84 19.21 27.13
CA SER A 20 2.02 18.08 26.68
C SER A 20 1.11 17.54 27.78
N GLU A 21 1.62 17.32 28.98
CA GLU A 21 0.80 16.91 30.13
C GLU A 21 -0.32 17.91 30.42
N ARG A 22 0.02 19.20 30.43
CA ARG A 22 -0.95 20.26 30.64
C ARG A 22 -2.03 20.26 29.55
N LEU A 23 -1.65 20.16 28.27
CA LEU A 23 -2.62 20.13 27.17
C LEU A 23 -3.55 18.92 27.28
N ARG A 24 -3.00 17.72 27.54
CA ARG A 24 -3.80 16.50 27.67
C ARG A 24 -4.77 16.58 28.84
N ALA A 25 -4.32 17.08 29.99
CA ALA A 25 -5.18 17.28 31.16
C ALA A 25 -6.31 18.30 30.89
N GLU A 26 -5.97 19.42 30.24
CA GLU A 26 -6.94 20.44 29.84
C GLU A 26 -8.00 19.85 28.91
N ILE A 27 -7.61 19.12 27.87
CA ILE A 27 -8.56 18.53 26.92
C ILE A 27 -9.40 17.42 27.56
N ARG A 28 -8.80 16.57 28.38
CA ARG A 28 -9.55 15.53 29.12
C ARG A 28 -10.62 16.13 30.03
N SER A 29 -10.37 17.31 30.61
CA SER A 29 -11.37 18.02 31.44
C SER A 29 -12.57 18.54 30.62
N GLN A 30 -12.42 18.69 29.30
CA GLN A 30 -13.50 19.14 28.41
C GLN A 30 -14.39 17.99 27.93
N VAL A 31 -14.01 16.73 28.17
CA VAL A 31 -14.76 15.56 27.70
C VAL A 31 -16.04 15.39 28.50
N ALA A 32 -17.18 15.53 27.82
CA ALA A 32 -18.51 15.33 28.35
C ALA A 32 -19.04 13.91 28.16
N SER A 33 -18.60 13.20 27.11
CA SER A 33 -19.02 11.82 26.84
C SER A 33 -17.98 11.04 26.05
N TRP A 34 -18.10 9.72 26.05
CA TRP A 34 -17.19 8.81 25.35
C TRP A 34 -17.95 7.84 24.45
N ARG A 35 -17.37 7.50 23.29
CA ARG A 35 -17.92 6.47 22.39
C ARG A 35 -16.81 5.68 21.70
N TRP A 36 -17.04 4.40 21.50
CA TRP A 36 -16.16 3.53 20.71
C TRP A 36 -16.47 3.62 19.22
N ALA A 37 -15.44 3.52 18.39
CA ALA A 37 -15.59 3.29 16.96
C ALA A 37 -14.56 2.27 16.47
N SER A 38 -14.85 1.67 15.31
CA SER A 38 -13.97 0.67 14.70
C SER A 38 -12.63 1.24 14.24
N ASP A 39 -12.57 2.54 13.94
CA ASP A 39 -11.35 3.30 13.64
C ASP A 39 -11.58 4.78 14.00
N SER A 40 -10.62 5.65 13.70
CA SER A 40 -10.72 7.11 13.88
C SER A 40 -11.94 7.68 13.16
N MET A 41 -12.65 8.54 13.89
CA MET A 41 -13.80 9.30 13.40
C MET A 41 -13.48 10.80 13.28
N SER A 42 -12.27 11.23 13.66
CA SER A 42 -11.80 12.61 13.46
C SER A 42 -11.05 12.84 12.14
N PHE A 43 -10.66 11.77 11.43
CA PHE A 43 -10.03 11.90 10.12
C PHE A 43 -11.05 12.37 9.07
N ASP A 44 -10.77 13.50 8.44
CA ASP A 44 -11.73 14.24 7.61
C ASP A 44 -11.16 14.69 6.25
N GLU A 45 -10.12 14.01 5.78
CA GLU A 45 -9.64 14.18 4.43
C GLU A 45 -10.72 13.72 3.42
N PRO A 46 -11.06 14.55 2.41
CA PRO A 46 -11.97 14.13 1.36
C PRO A 46 -11.49 12.85 0.68
N TYR A 47 -12.39 11.91 0.46
CA TYR A 47 -12.09 10.62 -0.18
C TYR A 47 -11.03 9.78 0.55
N ALA A 48 -10.87 9.96 1.87
CA ALA A 48 -9.96 9.17 2.70
C ALA A 48 -10.08 7.66 2.46
N ARG A 49 -11.30 7.13 2.33
CA ARG A 49 -11.51 5.70 2.08
C ARG A 49 -11.03 5.29 0.69
N GLU A 50 -11.26 6.11 -0.31
CA GLU A 50 -10.82 5.83 -1.68
C GLU A 50 -9.31 5.97 -1.85
N LEU A 51 -8.66 6.80 -1.02
CA LEU A 51 -7.19 6.98 -1.01
C LEU A 51 -6.45 5.91 -0.19
N PHE A 52 -6.99 5.54 0.98
CA PHE A 52 -6.31 4.67 1.96
C PHE A 52 -6.93 3.27 2.10
N GLY A 53 -8.03 3.01 1.39
CA GLY A 53 -8.71 1.73 1.38
C GLY A 53 -9.46 1.41 2.67
N GLY A 54 -9.77 0.12 2.83
CA GLY A 54 -10.35 -0.44 4.06
C GLY A 54 -11.85 -0.21 4.30
N PRO A 55 -12.40 -0.80 5.37
CA PRO A 55 -13.80 -0.65 5.72
C PRO A 55 -14.09 0.75 6.30
N ALA A 56 -15.28 1.29 6.01
CA ALA A 56 -15.71 2.55 6.59
C ALA A 56 -15.77 2.47 8.13
N ALA A 57 -15.16 3.46 8.79
CA ALA A 57 -15.24 3.59 10.24
C ALA A 57 -16.69 3.75 10.71
N ARG A 58 -17.03 3.13 11.83
CA ARG A 58 -18.39 3.16 12.40
C ARG A 58 -18.37 3.19 13.91
N TRP A 59 -19.36 3.85 14.49
CA TRP A 59 -19.63 3.80 15.93
C TRP A 59 -19.99 2.38 16.37
N LEU A 60 -19.50 2.02 17.55
CA LEU A 60 -19.71 0.73 18.18
C LEU A 60 -20.46 0.92 19.50
N GLY A 61 -21.29 -0.06 19.86
CA GLY A 61 -21.80 -0.16 21.22
C GLY A 61 -20.75 -0.78 22.14
N ASP A 62 -20.77 -0.41 23.41
CA ASP A 62 -19.74 -0.78 24.39
C ASP A 62 -19.51 -2.30 24.48
N GLY A 63 -20.59 -3.10 24.44
CA GLY A 63 -20.47 -4.56 24.48
C GLY A 63 -19.82 -5.22 23.26
N ARG A 64 -19.53 -4.46 22.19
CA ARG A 64 -18.80 -4.90 20.98
C ARG A 64 -17.43 -4.22 20.85
N ALA A 65 -17.09 -3.33 21.77
CA ALA A 65 -15.81 -2.65 21.76
C ALA A 65 -14.71 -3.59 22.24
N ASP A 66 -13.54 -3.51 21.61
CA ASP A 66 -12.33 -4.22 21.98
C ASP A 66 -11.25 -3.15 22.12
N PRO A 67 -10.83 -2.80 23.35
CA PRO A 67 -9.83 -1.76 23.59
C PRO A 67 -8.49 -2.01 22.90
N GLN A 68 -8.21 -3.23 22.46
CA GLN A 68 -7.00 -3.56 21.72
C GLN A 68 -7.10 -3.29 20.21
N LYS A 69 -8.32 -3.17 19.68
CA LYS A 69 -8.57 -3.03 18.23
C LYS A 69 -9.32 -1.77 17.84
N HIS A 70 -10.05 -1.17 18.76
CA HIS A 70 -10.96 -0.07 18.49
C HIS A 70 -10.45 1.24 19.09
N VAL A 71 -11.03 2.35 18.64
CA VAL A 71 -10.65 3.70 19.03
C VAL A 71 -11.71 4.29 19.94
N HIS A 72 -11.28 4.82 21.09
CA HIS A 72 -12.17 5.46 22.05
C HIS A 72 -12.12 6.97 21.85
N HIS A 73 -13.29 7.57 21.58
CA HIS A 73 -13.40 8.98 21.25
C HIS A 73 -14.08 9.73 22.39
N GLY A 74 -13.43 10.77 22.90
CA GLY A 74 -14.02 11.68 23.87
C GLY A 74 -14.58 12.92 23.18
N PHE A 75 -15.82 13.23 23.51
CA PHE A 75 -16.57 14.35 22.94
C PHE A 75 -16.72 15.46 23.96
N ASP A 76 -16.61 16.70 23.50
CA ASP A 76 -16.96 17.86 24.33
C ASP A 76 -18.49 18.05 24.46
N ALA A 77 -18.89 19.06 25.24
CA ALA A 77 -20.30 19.41 25.43
C ALA A 77 -21.02 19.87 24.14
N GLN A 78 -20.28 20.20 23.08
CA GLN A 78 -20.81 20.57 21.76
C GLN A 78 -20.88 19.37 20.81
N GLY A 79 -20.45 18.18 21.26
CA GLY A 79 -20.45 16.96 20.47
C GLY A 79 -19.28 16.86 19.47
N ARG A 80 -18.21 17.64 19.66
CA ARG A 80 -16.99 17.55 18.85
C ARG A 80 -16.02 16.54 19.46
N ILE A 81 -15.34 15.75 18.61
CA ILE A 81 -14.28 14.83 19.07
C ILE A 81 -13.08 15.66 19.50
N VAL A 82 -12.78 15.68 20.79
CA VAL A 82 -11.63 16.42 21.33
C VAL A 82 -10.46 15.50 21.69
N ILE A 83 -10.70 14.20 21.81
CA ILE A 83 -9.67 13.21 22.12
C ILE A 83 -9.95 11.87 21.43
N GLU A 84 -8.90 11.21 20.96
CA GLU A 84 -8.91 9.81 20.52
C GLU A 84 -7.84 9.02 21.29
N CYS A 85 -8.23 7.84 21.78
CA CYS A 85 -7.32 6.90 22.45
C CYS A 85 -7.31 5.57 21.69
N ARG A 86 -6.11 5.08 21.35
CA ARG A 86 -5.89 3.78 20.68
C ARG A 86 -5.14 2.79 21.59
N SER A 87 -5.19 1.52 21.24
CA SER A 87 -4.69 0.38 22.02
C SER A 87 -3.21 0.43 22.42
N ASN A 88 -2.35 1.09 21.65
CA ASN A 88 -0.92 1.25 21.94
C ASN A 88 -0.60 2.47 22.81
N ALA A 89 -1.55 2.89 23.66
CA ALA A 89 -1.52 4.13 24.42
C ALA A 89 -1.28 5.40 23.55
N ARG A 90 -1.50 5.29 22.23
CA ARG A 90 -1.49 6.45 21.34
C ARG A 90 -2.69 7.31 21.68
N GLU A 91 -2.42 8.59 21.90
CA GLU A 91 -3.42 9.58 22.20
C GLU A 91 -3.32 10.70 21.17
N GLN A 92 -4.47 11.21 20.75
CA GLN A 92 -4.57 12.37 19.90
C GLN A 92 -5.58 13.33 20.52
N VAL A 93 -5.29 14.62 20.51
CA VAL A 93 -6.25 15.66 20.92
C VAL A 93 -6.52 16.64 19.79
N CYS A 94 -7.74 17.16 19.76
CA CYS A 94 -8.20 18.14 18.78
C CYS A 94 -8.54 19.46 19.47
N LEU A 95 -7.92 20.53 19.00
CA LEU A 95 -8.17 21.92 19.39
C LEU A 95 -8.94 22.62 18.26
N TYR A 96 -10.01 23.30 18.61
CA TYR A 96 -10.90 23.93 17.65
C TYR A 96 -10.88 25.46 17.79
N THR A 97 -10.65 26.14 16.68
CA THR A 97 -10.88 27.57 16.52
C THR A 97 -11.77 27.80 15.28
N PRO A 98 -12.40 28.97 15.11
CA PRO A 98 -13.24 29.22 13.94
C PRO A 98 -12.48 28.95 12.63
N GLY A 99 -13.01 28.02 11.81
CA GLY A 99 -12.41 27.63 10.53
C GLY A 99 -11.12 26.82 10.61
N GLN A 100 -10.73 26.32 11.79
CA GLN A 100 -9.47 25.58 11.94
C GLN A 100 -9.54 24.50 13.02
N ARG A 101 -8.88 23.37 12.76
CA ARG A 101 -8.63 22.30 13.74
C ARG A 101 -7.13 22.08 13.85
N THR A 102 -6.60 22.11 15.07
CA THR A 102 -5.23 21.68 15.36
C THR A 102 -5.27 20.34 16.08
N THR A 103 -4.48 19.40 15.60
CA THR A 103 -4.38 18.06 16.13
C THR A 103 -2.99 17.85 16.70
N VAL A 104 -2.87 17.30 17.90
CA VAL A 104 -1.58 16.91 18.48
C VAL A 104 -1.68 15.43 18.85
N SER A 105 -0.74 14.62 18.37
CA SER A 105 -0.68 13.18 18.65
C SER A 105 0.58 12.83 19.45
N TRP A 106 0.47 11.78 20.26
CA TRP A 106 1.57 11.22 21.05
C TRP A 106 1.65 9.70 20.89
N HIS A 107 2.86 9.18 20.97
CA HIS A 107 3.10 7.75 21.13
C HIS A 107 2.75 7.27 22.54
N GLY A 108 2.61 5.95 22.73
CA GLY A 108 2.31 5.36 24.04
C GLY A 108 3.30 5.66 25.16
N GLY A 109 4.51 6.12 24.83
CA GLY A 109 5.52 6.62 25.78
C GLY A 109 5.41 8.10 26.13
N GLY A 110 4.41 8.83 25.61
CA GLY A 110 4.17 10.25 25.89
C GLY A 110 5.02 11.23 25.07
N SER A 111 5.93 10.74 24.22
CA SER A 111 6.62 11.59 23.24
C SER A 111 5.65 12.05 22.16
N ILE A 112 5.77 13.28 21.72
CA ILE A 112 4.99 13.80 20.60
C ILE A 112 5.29 12.99 19.34
N ASP A 113 4.23 12.66 18.60
CA ASP A 113 4.26 11.94 17.33
C ASP A 113 4.14 12.96 16.20
N SER A 114 3.02 13.70 16.17
CA SER A 114 2.77 14.71 15.16
C SER A 114 2.00 15.91 15.68
N VAL A 115 2.12 17.03 14.96
CA VAL A 115 1.15 18.14 15.02
C VAL A 115 0.62 18.36 13.62
N SER A 116 -0.70 18.48 13.50
CA SER A 116 -1.33 18.88 12.26
C SER A 116 -2.32 20.03 12.42
N GLN A 117 -2.56 20.75 11.34
CA GLN A 117 -3.52 21.84 11.29
C GLN A 117 -4.33 21.74 10.00
N SER A 118 -5.64 21.64 10.15
CA SER A 118 -6.61 21.64 9.07
C SER A 118 -7.34 22.98 9.04
N ARG A 119 -7.47 23.60 7.86
CA ARG A 119 -8.26 24.81 7.64
C ARG A 119 -9.51 24.51 6.83
N TYR A 120 -10.61 25.13 7.23
CA TYR A 120 -11.90 24.96 6.61
C TYR A 120 -12.49 26.29 6.15
N GLU A 121 -13.05 26.28 4.94
CA GLU A 121 -13.85 27.38 4.40
C GLU A 121 -15.21 26.82 4.01
N GLU A 122 -16.29 27.43 4.52
CA GLU A 122 -17.66 26.96 4.31
C GLU A 122 -17.85 25.46 4.62
N GLY A 123 -17.17 24.96 5.66
CA GLY A 123 -17.23 23.57 6.10
C GLY A 123 -16.40 22.58 5.28
N ARG A 124 -15.57 23.05 4.33
CA ARG A 124 -14.74 22.21 3.45
C ARG A 124 -13.27 22.34 3.80
N LEU A 125 -12.54 21.23 3.83
CA LEU A 125 -11.10 21.23 4.04
C LEU A 125 -10.42 21.88 2.83
N VAL A 126 -9.72 23.00 3.05
CA VAL A 126 -9.01 23.76 1.98
C VAL A 126 -7.49 23.70 2.13
N ALA A 127 -7.00 23.40 3.32
CA ALA A 127 -5.59 23.17 3.57
C ALA A 127 -5.40 22.19 4.74
N HIS A 128 -4.37 21.37 4.64
CA HIS A 128 -3.91 20.50 5.71
C HIS A 128 -2.41 20.57 5.81
N HIS A 129 -1.88 20.67 7.01
CA HIS A 129 -0.45 20.76 7.25
C HIS A 129 -0.09 19.81 8.38
N MET A 130 1.00 19.07 8.25
CA MET A 130 1.43 18.09 9.23
C MET A 130 2.95 18.16 9.43
N HIS A 131 3.37 18.05 10.69
CA HIS A 131 4.77 18.03 11.09
C HIS A 131 5.04 16.85 12.02
N LEU A 132 6.04 16.03 11.64
CA LEU A 132 6.43 14.75 12.23
C LEU A 132 7.93 14.81 12.59
N GLY A 133 8.32 15.77 13.42
CA GLY A 133 9.71 15.98 13.84
C GLY A 133 10.62 16.50 12.73
N TYR A 134 11.19 15.60 11.94
CA TYR A 134 12.16 15.94 10.89
C TYR A 134 11.54 15.97 9.48
N ARG A 135 10.29 15.58 9.33
CA ARG A 135 9.55 15.55 8.05
C ARG A 135 8.12 16.06 8.22
N GLY A 136 7.43 16.28 7.11
CA GLY A 136 6.04 16.71 7.12
C GLY A 136 5.44 16.86 5.73
N MET A 137 4.23 17.38 5.69
CA MET A 137 3.51 17.65 4.44
C MET A 137 2.63 18.89 4.54
N ASP A 138 2.48 19.59 3.42
CA ASP A 138 1.61 20.74 3.25
C ASP A 138 0.68 20.51 2.04
N SER A 139 -0.61 20.32 2.30
CA SER A 139 -1.64 20.01 1.31
C SER A 139 -2.59 21.19 1.11
N ARG A 140 -2.96 21.42 -0.14
CA ARG A 140 -4.02 22.36 -0.55
C ARG A 140 -5.06 21.62 -1.37
N TYR A 141 -6.33 21.98 -1.20
CA TYR A 141 -7.46 21.33 -1.84
C TYR A 141 -8.21 22.34 -2.71
N GLU A 142 -8.39 22.01 -3.99
CA GLU A 142 -8.99 22.88 -4.99
C GLU A 142 -10.34 22.32 -5.44
N TYR A 143 -11.40 23.12 -5.30
CA TYR A 143 -12.77 22.70 -5.59
C TYR A 143 -13.33 23.49 -6.77
N ASP A 144 -14.14 22.81 -7.59
CA ASP A 144 -15.10 23.43 -8.49
C ASP A 144 -16.50 23.22 -7.90
N GLY A 145 -17.16 24.32 -7.54
CA GLY A 145 -18.40 24.27 -6.77
C GLY A 145 -18.22 23.47 -5.48
N ARG A 146 -18.85 22.30 -5.37
CA ARG A 146 -18.73 21.37 -4.22
C ARG A 146 -17.81 20.18 -4.47
N GLN A 147 -17.31 20.01 -5.70
CA GLN A 147 -16.51 18.86 -6.08
C GLN A 147 -15.03 19.19 -5.94
N LEU A 148 -14.30 18.37 -5.18
CA LEU A 148 -12.85 18.46 -5.11
C LEU A 148 -12.27 18.03 -6.45
N GLN A 149 -11.50 18.90 -7.11
CA GLN A 149 -10.90 18.61 -8.41
C GLN A 149 -9.48 18.08 -8.26
N CYS A 150 -8.69 18.70 -7.39
CA CYS A 150 -7.36 18.23 -7.07
C CYS A 150 -6.94 18.58 -5.65
N SER A 151 -5.93 17.87 -5.16
CA SER A 151 -5.12 18.31 -4.03
C SER A 151 -3.66 18.35 -4.44
N VAL A 152 -2.92 19.35 -3.98
CA VAL A 152 -1.48 19.45 -4.19
C VAL A 152 -0.80 19.38 -2.83
N THR A 153 0.08 18.39 -2.68
CA THR A 153 0.82 18.14 -1.45
C THR A 153 2.31 18.34 -1.69
N ARG A 154 2.91 19.23 -0.90
CA ARG A 154 4.36 19.36 -0.75
C ARG A 154 4.81 18.49 0.40
N ASN A 155 5.51 17.42 0.08
CA ASN A 155 6.17 16.57 1.05
C ASN A 155 7.58 17.10 1.29
N TRP A 156 8.05 17.07 2.53
CA TRP A 156 9.36 17.57 2.87
C TRP A 156 9.98 16.79 4.02
N GLU A 157 11.31 16.72 3.98
CA GLU A 157 12.16 16.19 5.05
C GLU A 157 13.35 17.13 5.24
N THR A 158 13.83 17.28 6.47
CA THR A 158 14.85 18.28 6.86
C THR A 158 16.15 18.13 6.06
N ARG A 159 16.48 16.92 5.63
CA ARG A 159 17.73 16.59 4.93
C ARG A 159 17.55 16.38 3.43
N GLU A 160 16.33 16.44 2.92
CA GLU A 160 16.03 16.12 1.54
C GLU A 160 15.36 17.29 0.82
N LYS A 161 15.45 17.27 -0.51
CA LYS A 161 14.70 18.22 -1.31
C LYS A 161 13.21 17.86 -1.20
N PRO A 162 12.33 18.86 -1.00
CA PRO A 162 10.90 18.60 -1.01
C PRO A 162 10.47 18.12 -2.39
N TRP A 163 9.42 17.30 -2.44
CA TRP A 163 8.78 16.88 -3.67
C TRP A 163 7.29 17.20 -3.63
N LEU A 164 6.73 17.39 -4.82
CA LEU A 164 5.35 17.75 -5.01
C LEU A 164 4.58 16.58 -5.59
N THR A 165 3.39 16.37 -5.05
CA THR A 165 2.43 15.39 -5.55
C THR A 165 1.09 16.07 -5.78
N ARG A 166 0.34 15.61 -6.77
CA ARG A 166 -1.03 16.03 -7.02
C ARG A 166 -1.93 14.81 -7.08
N HIS A 167 -3.00 14.83 -6.29
CA HIS A 167 -4.14 13.94 -6.53
C HIS A 167 -5.13 14.64 -7.45
N VAL A 168 -5.52 13.98 -8.53
CA VAL A 168 -6.57 14.45 -9.44
C VAL A 168 -7.79 13.55 -9.24
N PHE A 169 -8.91 14.16 -8.90
CA PHE A 169 -10.17 13.49 -8.61
C PHE A 169 -11.09 13.63 -9.83
N VAL A 170 -11.42 12.52 -10.47
CA VAL A 170 -12.26 12.48 -11.67
C VAL A 170 -13.64 11.98 -11.29
N HIS A 171 -14.67 12.77 -11.56
CA HIS A 171 -16.06 12.42 -11.30
C HIS A 171 -16.76 11.95 -12.57
N GLY A 172 -17.61 10.93 -12.42
CA GLY A 172 -18.49 10.47 -13.49
C GLY A 172 -19.60 11.48 -13.80
N ALA A 173 -20.36 11.21 -14.86
CA ALA A 173 -21.49 12.06 -15.26
C ALA A 173 -22.60 12.17 -14.20
N ASP A 174 -22.64 11.25 -13.23
CA ASP A 174 -23.53 11.29 -12.07
C ASP A 174 -22.99 12.14 -10.91
N GLY A 175 -21.83 12.77 -11.09
CA GLY A 175 -21.16 13.62 -10.10
C GLY A 175 -20.48 12.85 -8.97
N VAL A 176 -20.40 11.52 -9.04
CA VAL A 176 -19.74 10.66 -8.06
C VAL A 176 -18.29 10.42 -8.50
N LEU A 177 -17.38 10.28 -7.54
CA LEU A 177 -15.97 10.01 -7.80
C LEU A 177 -15.80 8.67 -8.55
N ASP A 178 -15.18 8.72 -9.72
CA ASP A 178 -14.90 7.60 -10.60
C ASP A 178 -13.43 7.16 -10.54
N ARG A 179 -12.48 8.11 -10.52
CA ARG A 179 -11.03 7.81 -10.47
C ARG A 179 -10.25 8.77 -9.57
N ILE A 180 -9.16 8.29 -8.99
CA ILE A 180 -8.12 9.15 -8.40
C ILE A 180 -6.79 8.82 -9.07
N HIS A 181 -6.12 9.85 -9.57
CA HIS A 181 -4.78 9.78 -10.14
C HIS A 181 -3.78 10.49 -9.23
N LEU A 182 -2.62 9.90 -9.01
CA LEU A 182 -1.48 10.51 -8.34
C LEU A 182 -0.41 10.89 -9.36
N GLN A 183 -0.04 12.16 -9.37
CA GLN A 183 0.98 12.72 -10.25
C GLN A 183 2.12 13.29 -9.42
N TYR A 184 3.36 12.90 -9.72
CA TYR A 184 4.55 13.60 -9.23
C TYR A 184 4.76 14.86 -10.07
N LEU A 185 5.05 15.99 -9.42
CA LEU A 185 5.23 17.27 -10.10
C LEU A 185 6.68 17.70 -10.09
N ASP A 186 7.11 18.27 -11.21
CA ASP A 186 8.42 18.89 -11.35
C ASP A 186 8.50 20.24 -10.60
N THR A 187 9.65 20.91 -10.71
CA THR A 187 9.89 22.20 -10.04
C THR A 187 9.02 23.34 -10.59
N GLN A 188 8.36 23.17 -11.74
CA GLN A 188 7.42 24.11 -12.34
C GLN A 188 5.97 23.76 -12.02
N GLY A 189 5.73 22.69 -11.24
CA GLY A 189 4.39 22.21 -10.89
C GLY A 189 3.68 21.47 -12.03
N GLN A 190 4.42 21.03 -13.04
CA GLN A 190 3.90 20.21 -14.14
C GLN A 190 4.07 18.71 -13.81
N PRO A 191 3.14 17.84 -14.23
CA PRO A 191 3.28 16.40 -14.05
C PRO A 191 4.55 15.88 -14.74
N GLU A 192 5.33 15.09 -14.02
CA GLU A 192 6.47 14.38 -14.58
C GLU A 192 5.98 13.29 -15.55
N PRO A 193 6.49 13.22 -16.79
CA PRO A 193 6.06 12.22 -17.76
C PRO A 193 6.27 10.79 -17.24
N GLY A 194 5.23 9.95 -17.36
CA GLY A 194 5.29 8.55 -16.94
C GLY A 194 5.19 8.30 -15.43
N ALA A 195 5.01 9.34 -14.62
CA ALA A 195 4.87 9.22 -13.16
C ALA A 195 3.41 9.28 -12.67
N ASP A 196 2.43 9.21 -13.58
CA ASP A 196 1.01 9.14 -13.21
C ASP A 196 0.64 7.73 -12.73
N ARG A 197 -0.09 7.65 -11.62
CA ARG A 197 -0.53 6.41 -11.01
C ARG A 197 -2.02 6.45 -10.70
N LEU A 198 -2.77 5.50 -11.24
CA LEU A 198 -4.17 5.31 -10.85
C LEU A 198 -4.23 4.70 -9.43
N LEU A 199 -4.75 5.46 -8.46
CA LEU A 199 -4.87 5.02 -7.06
C LEU A 199 -6.26 4.48 -6.71
N TYR A 200 -7.28 4.92 -7.43
CA TYR A 200 -8.65 4.49 -7.18
C TYR A 200 -9.41 4.34 -8.48
N LEU A 201 -10.21 3.30 -8.54
CA LEU A 201 -11.24 3.10 -9.54
C LEU A 201 -12.56 2.75 -8.87
N ARG A 202 -13.62 3.47 -9.23
CA ARG A 202 -14.96 3.18 -8.74
C ARG A 202 -15.39 1.79 -9.18
N LEU A 203 -15.80 0.99 -8.20
CA LEU A 203 -16.29 -0.36 -8.46
C LEU A 203 -17.51 -0.33 -9.37
N PRO A 204 -17.45 -0.96 -10.57
CA PRO A 204 -18.61 -1.05 -11.44
C PRO A 204 -19.77 -1.80 -10.78
N ARG A 205 -21.01 -1.45 -11.13
CA ARG A 205 -22.19 -2.11 -10.56
C ARG A 205 -22.18 -3.60 -10.88
N GLY A 206 -22.40 -4.42 -9.85
CA GLY A 206 -22.46 -5.88 -9.97
C GLY A 206 -21.09 -6.58 -9.90
N GLU A 207 -19.99 -5.83 -9.92
CA GLU A 207 -18.66 -6.40 -9.67
C GLU A 207 -18.55 -6.87 -8.22
N THR A 208 -17.90 -8.02 -8.07
CA THR A 208 -17.63 -8.67 -6.79
C THR A 208 -16.16 -9.11 -6.77
N LEU A 209 -15.64 -9.45 -5.59
CA LEU A 209 -14.29 -10.00 -5.49
C LEU A 209 -14.08 -11.19 -6.44
N LYS A 210 -15.10 -12.06 -6.59
CA LYS A 210 -15.03 -13.24 -7.44
C LYS A 210 -15.00 -12.92 -8.94
N THR A 211 -15.79 -11.95 -9.39
CA THR A 211 -15.83 -11.57 -10.81
C THR A 211 -14.55 -10.85 -11.21
N VAL A 212 -14.05 -9.97 -10.33
CA VAL A 212 -12.76 -9.30 -10.54
C VAL A 212 -11.60 -10.29 -10.47
N GLU A 213 -11.61 -11.25 -9.53
CA GLU A 213 -10.60 -12.33 -9.45
C GLU A 213 -10.51 -13.11 -10.77
N ALA A 214 -11.65 -13.51 -11.34
CA ALA A 214 -11.68 -14.22 -12.63
C ALA A 214 -11.16 -13.35 -13.79
N ARG A 215 -11.48 -12.05 -13.80
CA ARG A 215 -10.98 -11.11 -14.81
C ARG A 215 -9.46 -10.93 -14.69
N VAL A 216 -8.92 -10.81 -13.47
CA VAL A 216 -7.46 -10.76 -13.25
C VAL A 216 -6.80 -12.03 -13.77
N GLN A 217 -7.35 -13.21 -13.48
CA GLN A 217 -6.81 -14.48 -14.00
C GLN A 217 -6.75 -14.50 -15.53
N GLN A 218 -7.85 -14.11 -16.19
CA GLN A 218 -7.93 -14.08 -17.64
C GLN A 218 -6.92 -13.10 -18.27
N LEU A 219 -6.83 -11.87 -17.75
CA LEU A 219 -5.91 -10.86 -18.27
C LEU A 219 -4.46 -11.23 -17.99
N LEU A 220 -4.17 -11.77 -16.80
CA LEU A 220 -2.83 -12.22 -16.45
C LEU A 220 -2.37 -13.38 -17.33
N GLU A 221 -3.24 -14.35 -17.65
CA GLU A 221 -2.94 -15.42 -18.60
C GLU A 221 -2.54 -14.86 -19.97
N GLN A 222 -3.27 -13.87 -20.48
CA GLN A 222 -2.96 -13.22 -21.76
C GLN A 222 -1.62 -12.48 -21.72
N SER A 223 -1.36 -11.72 -20.64
CA SER A 223 -0.10 -11.00 -20.47
C SER A 223 1.10 -11.94 -20.30
N LEU A 224 0.93 -13.06 -19.58
CA LEU A 224 1.94 -14.10 -19.43
C LEU A 224 2.33 -14.70 -20.80
N ALA A 225 1.36 -14.94 -21.68
CA ALA A 225 1.62 -15.50 -23.00
C ALA A 225 2.58 -14.61 -23.82
N THR A 226 2.38 -13.29 -23.75
CA THR A 226 3.25 -12.30 -24.39
C THR A 226 4.62 -12.24 -23.71
N ALA A 227 4.65 -12.19 -22.37
CA ALA A 227 5.90 -12.06 -21.61
C ALA A 227 6.86 -13.25 -21.84
N LEU A 228 6.33 -14.47 -21.93
CA LEU A 228 7.16 -15.66 -22.20
C LEU A 228 7.89 -15.60 -23.55
N GLN A 229 7.36 -14.87 -24.54
CA GLN A 229 8.04 -14.71 -25.84
C GLN A 229 9.25 -13.78 -25.77
N GLN A 230 9.31 -12.92 -24.75
CA GLN A 230 10.39 -11.96 -24.54
C GLN A 230 11.56 -12.55 -23.75
N ILE A 231 11.36 -13.70 -23.10
CA ILE A 231 12.41 -14.36 -22.33
C ILE A 231 13.52 -14.85 -23.28
N PRO A 232 14.80 -14.49 -23.02
CA PRO A 232 15.92 -14.94 -23.83
C PRO A 232 16.02 -16.46 -23.94
N ARG A 233 16.27 -16.97 -25.15
CA ARG A 233 16.38 -18.42 -25.45
C ARG A 233 17.84 -18.93 -25.49
N GLY A 234 18.80 -18.11 -25.08
CA GLY A 234 20.22 -18.40 -25.22
C GLY A 234 20.75 -19.49 -24.28
N GLU A 235 20.05 -19.73 -23.17
CA GLU A 235 20.40 -20.77 -22.20
C GLU A 235 19.16 -21.35 -21.51
N PRO A 236 19.25 -22.56 -20.92
CA PRO A 236 18.16 -23.14 -20.16
C PRO A 236 17.83 -22.37 -18.90
N LEU A 237 16.54 -22.30 -18.58
CA LEU A 237 16.05 -21.78 -17.30
C LEU A 237 15.91 -22.92 -16.29
N TYR A 238 16.28 -22.68 -15.02
CA TYR A 238 15.99 -23.59 -13.91
C TYR A 238 14.71 -23.22 -13.15
N GLY A 239 14.28 -21.96 -13.25
CA GLY A 239 13.16 -21.45 -12.48
C GLY A 239 12.40 -20.34 -13.19
N LEU A 240 11.09 -20.28 -12.98
CA LEU A 240 10.25 -19.14 -13.32
C LEU A 240 9.36 -18.80 -12.12
N LEU A 241 9.53 -17.60 -11.58
CA LEU A 241 8.89 -17.13 -10.36
C LEU A 241 7.85 -16.06 -10.70
N LEU A 242 6.61 -16.30 -10.29
CA LEU A 242 5.55 -15.29 -10.29
C LEU A 242 5.59 -14.55 -8.94
N CYS A 243 6.15 -13.35 -8.96
CA CYS A 243 6.55 -12.63 -7.78
C CYS A 243 5.46 -11.67 -7.29
N TYR A 244 5.28 -11.61 -5.98
CA TYR A 244 4.38 -10.69 -5.28
C TYR A 244 5.10 -10.16 -4.03
N THR A 245 4.50 -9.20 -3.33
CA THR A 245 5.04 -8.68 -2.07
C THR A 245 4.09 -9.06 -0.93
N HIS A 246 4.58 -9.76 0.10
CA HIS A 246 3.72 -10.27 1.18
C HIS A 246 3.12 -9.16 2.04
N GLU A 247 3.95 -8.23 2.53
CA GLU A 247 3.52 -7.15 3.43
C GLU A 247 2.68 -6.09 2.72
N ASP A 248 3.06 -5.76 1.48
CA ASP A 248 2.37 -4.80 0.62
C ASP A 248 2.06 -5.42 -0.73
N LEU A 249 0.98 -6.19 -0.79
CA LEU A 249 0.53 -6.82 -2.02
C LEU A 249 0.40 -5.80 -3.16
N THR A 250 -0.08 -4.59 -2.88
CA THR A 250 -0.35 -3.58 -3.91
C THR A 250 0.91 -3.06 -4.58
N ALA A 251 2.07 -3.13 -3.91
CA ALA A 251 3.36 -2.78 -4.50
C ALA A 251 3.75 -3.69 -5.69
N ALA A 252 3.24 -4.93 -5.73
CA ALA A 252 3.50 -5.90 -6.79
C ALA A 252 2.20 -6.64 -7.19
N TRP A 253 1.12 -5.88 -7.41
CA TRP A 253 -0.13 -6.39 -7.94
C TRP A 253 -0.63 -5.51 -9.11
N PRO A 254 -0.43 -5.92 -10.38
CA PRO A 254 -0.19 -7.28 -10.86
C PRO A 254 1.13 -7.91 -10.40
N PRO A 255 1.18 -9.23 -10.17
CA PRO A 255 2.44 -9.91 -9.89
C PRO A 255 3.36 -9.80 -11.10
N PHE A 256 4.68 -9.90 -10.94
CA PHE A 256 5.65 -9.80 -12.04
C PHE A 256 6.43 -11.11 -12.20
N LEU A 257 7.10 -11.31 -13.33
CA LEU A 257 7.89 -12.51 -13.57
C LEU A 257 9.36 -12.28 -13.26
N VAL A 258 10.02 -13.30 -12.71
CA VAL A 258 11.48 -13.42 -12.62
C VAL A 258 11.88 -14.79 -13.11
N TRP A 259 12.96 -14.90 -13.90
CA TRP A 259 13.45 -16.20 -14.38
C TRP A 259 14.88 -16.48 -13.94
N GLY A 260 15.09 -17.68 -13.43
CA GLY A 260 16.39 -18.18 -13.03
C GLY A 260 17.10 -18.86 -14.20
N ARG A 261 18.26 -18.31 -14.58
CA ARG A 261 19.14 -18.87 -15.63
C ARG A 261 20.07 -19.96 -15.08
N GLU A 262 20.36 -20.97 -15.89
CA GLU A 262 21.28 -22.04 -15.51
C GLU A 262 22.69 -21.52 -15.13
N SER A 263 23.19 -20.52 -15.83
CA SER A 263 24.47 -19.88 -15.50
C SER A 263 24.48 -19.28 -14.10
N TYR A 264 23.40 -18.60 -13.69
CA TYR A 264 23.22 -18.07 -12.34
C TYR A 264 23.25 -19.20 -11.30
N ARG A 265 22.46 -20.26 -11.53
CA ARG A 265 22.41 -21.41 -10.62
C ARG A 265 23.80 -22.00 -10.38
N ARG A 266 24.60 -22.18 -11.44
CA ARG A 266 25.98 -22.69 -11.32
C ARG A 266 26.86 -21.76 -10.48
N ALA A 267 26.78 -20.45 -10.71
CA ALA A 267 27.55 -19.48 -9.92
C ALA A 267 27.19 -19.51 -8.43
N VAL A 268 25.91 -19.68 -8.08
CA VAL A 268 25.47 -19.84 -6.69
C VAL A 268 26.01 -21.14 -6.08
N LEU A 269 25.93 -22.26 -6.81
CA LEU A 269 26.47 -23.54 -6.37
C LEU A 269 27.99 -23.52 -6.17
N GLU A 270 28.73 -22.80 -7.01
CA GLU A 270 30.18 -22.62 -6.88
C GLU A 270 30.56 -21.80 -5.63
N ARG A 271 29.72 -20.85 -5.22
CA ARG A 271 29.91 -20.08 -3.98
C ARG A 271 29.57 -20.90 -2.73
N GLY A 272 28.56 -21.76 -2.81
CA GLY A 272 28.24 -22.78 -1.80
C GLY A 272 27.55 -22.30 -0.53
N GLU A 273 27.34 -20.99 -0.34
CA GLU A 273 26.68 -20.42 0.84
C GLU A 273 25.21 -20.09 0.55
N GLU A 274 24.31 -20.51 1.45
CA GLU A 274 22.86 -20.23 1.42
C GLU A 274 22.15 -20.51 0.09
N ILE A 275 22.55 -21.59 -0.60
CA ILE A 275 22.03 -21.99 -1.93
C ILE A 275 20.50 -21.87 -2.04
N PRO A 276 19.67 -22.40 -1.10
CA PRO A 276 18.22 -22.33 -1.27
C PRO A 276 17.66 -20.91 -1.18
N TYR A 277 18.32 -19.99 -0.47
CA TYR A 277 17.91 -18.59 -0.45
C TYR A 277 18.21 -17.94 -1.81
N TYR A 278 19.49 -17.96 -2.22
CA TYR A 278 19.92 -17.31 -3.46
C TYR A 278 19.25 -17.85 -4.73
N LEU A 279 18.92 -19.15 -4.79
CA LEU A 279 18.25 -19.73 -5.96
C LEU A 279 16.76 -19.38 -6.07
N TRP A 280 16.10 -19.00 -4.99
CA TRP A 280 14.64 -18.87 -4.97
C TRP A 280 14.16 -17.49 -4.48
N ALA A 281 15.07 -16.59 -4.14
CA ALA A 281 14.79 -15.20 -3.80
C ALA A 281 14.80 -14.31 -5.08
N PRO A 282 13.67 -13.65 -5.42
CA PRO A 282 13.57 -12.86 -6.65
C PRO A 282 14.58 -11.71 -6.76
N ASP A 283 14.88 -11.04 -5.65
CA ASP A 283 15.87 -9.96 -5.56
C ASP A 283 17.29 -10.42 -5.84
N GLU A 284 17.67 -11.58 -5.32
CA GLU A 284 18.99 -12.18 -5.56
C GLU A 284 19.18 -12.60 -7.02
N ILE A 285 18.13 -13.13 -7.66
CA ILE A 285 18.17 -13.49 -9.09
C ILE A 285 18.37 -12.25 -9.95
N ARG A 286 17.67 -11.15 -9.64
CA ARG A 286 17.79 -9.87 -10.37
C ARG A 286 19.09 -9.12 -10.10
N GLY A 287 19.73 -9.35 -8.95
CA GLY A 287 20.95 -8.64 -8.53
C GLY A 287 22.14 -8.80 -9.49
N MET A 288 22.06 -9.71 -10.46
CA MET A 288 23.07 -9.92 -11.51
C MET A 288 22.79 -9.14 -12.82
N GLY A 289 21.65 -8.43 -12.91
CA GLY A 289 21.29 -7.53 -14.01
C GLY A 289 19.77 -7.37 -14.17
N GLU A 290 19.31 -6.19 -14.62
CA GLU A 290 17.88 -5.86 -14.86
C GLU A 290 17.19 -6.69 -15.95
N ALA A 291 17.89 -7.66 -16.56
CA ALA A 291 17.41 -8.42 -17.72
C ALA A 291 16.66 -9.71 -17.37
N ASP A 292 16.42 -10.00 -16.09
CA ASP A 292 15.84 -11.27 -15.62
C ASP A 292 14.46 -11.13 -14.96
N GLU A 293 13.74 -10.07 -15.33
CA GLU A 293 12.37 -9.83 -14.87
C GLU A 293 11.46 -9.24 -15.95
N HIS A 294 10.15 -9.32 -15.70
CA HIS A 294 9.14 -8.67 -16.52
C HIS A 294 7.97 -8.17 -15.66
N TRP A 295 7.80 -6.85 -15.65
CA TRP A 295 6.66 -6.16 -15.05
C TRP A 295 5.54 -5.96 -16.08
N PHE A 296 4.33 -6.36 -15.76
CA PHE A 296 3.19 -6.15 -16.65
C PHE A 296 2.71 -4.70 -16.58
N SER A 297 2.59 -4.07 -17.75
CA SER A 297 2.15 -2.68 -17.90
C SER A 297 0.85 -2.52 -18.70
N ASP A 298 0.15 -3.63 -18.98
CA ASP A 298 -1.15 -3.59 -19.65
C ASP A 298 -2.18 -2.85 -18.79
N GLU A 299 -2.83 -1.84 -19.37
CA GLU A 299 -3.76 -0.96 -18.66
C GLU A 299 -4.97 -1.74 -18.10
N ALA A 300 -5.53 -2.67 -18.88
CA ALA A 300 -6.69 -3.43 -18.44
C ALA A 300 -6.35 -4.38 -17.29
N LEU A 301 -5.18 -5.02 -17.33
CA LEU A 301 -4.67 -5.83 -16.23
C LEU A 301 -4.41 -4.96 -14.99
N GLY A 302 -3.79 -3.79 -15.17
CA GLY A 302 -3.55 -2.82 -14.10
C GLY A 302 -4.84 -2.40 -13.39
N GLU A 303 -5.86 -1.96 -14.15
CA GLU A 303 -7.16 -1.58 -13.59
C GLU A 303 -7.88 -2.75 -12.90
N ALA A 304 -7.80 -3.95 -13.47
CA ALA A 304 -8.39 -5.14 -12.86
C ALA A 304 -7.71 -5.51 -11.54
N CYS A 305 -6.38 -5.43 -11.48
CA CYS A 305 -5.61 -5.66 -10.27
C CYS A 305 -5.85 -4.58 -9.21
N LEU A 306 -5.99 -3.31 -9.59
CA LEU A 306 -6.37 -2.24 -8.68
C LEU A 306 -7.73 -2.50 -8.02
N LEU A 307 -8.76 -2.80 -8.83
CA LEU A 307 -10.08 -3.15 -8.30
C LEU A 307 -10.04 -4.39 -7.41
N HIS A 308 -9.20 -5.37 -7.74
CA HIS A 308 -8.99 -6.56 -6.93
C HIS A 308 -8.40 -6.19 -5.56
N GLY A 309 -7.36 -5.34 -5.55
CA GLY A 309 -6.72 -4.80 -4.34
C GLY A 309 -7.72 -4.10 -3.44
N GLN A 310 -8.46 -3.13 -3.97
CA GLN A 310 -9.51 -2.40 -3.24
C GLN A 310 -10.53 -3.34 -2.58
N LEU A 311 -10.98 -4.38 -3.29
CA LEU A 311 -11.93 -5.36 -2.76
C LEU A 311 -11.31 -6.26 -1.68
N MET A 312 -10.02 -6.62 -1.82
CA MET A 312 -9.27 -7.39 -0.80
C MET A 312 -9.05 -6.57 0.47
N GLU A 313 -8.74 -5.28 0.36
CA GLU A 313 -8.62 -4.36 1.50
C GLU A 313 -9.95 -4.20 2.25
N MET A 314 -11.06 -4.02 1.52
CA MET A 314 -12.40 -4.01 2.11
C MET A 314 -12.74 -5.30 2.86
N LYS A 315 -12.16 -6.44 2.45
CA LYS A 315 -12.30 -7.74 3.11
C LYS A 315 -11.20 -8.02 4.14
N GLN A 316 -10.19 -7.16 4.22
CA GLN A 316 -8.99 -7.32 5.02
C GLN A 316 -8.34 -8.71 4.80
N SER A 317 -8.25 -9.15 3.55
CA SER A 317 -7.74 -10.48 3.22
C SER A 317 -7.15 -10.59 1.81
N ASN A 318 -5.87 -11.00 1.76
CA ASN A 318 -5.14 -11.28 0.51
C ASN A 318 -5.37 -12.71 -0.01
N ALA A 319 -6.29 -13.48 0.59
CA ALA A 319 -6.53 -14.87 0.21
C ALA A 319 -6.93 -15.04 -1.27
N SER A 320 -7.55 -14.01 -1.86
CA SER A 320 -7.94 -13.98 -3.27
C SER A 320 -6.73 -13.91 -4.20
N ALA A 321 -5.76 -13.03 -3.93
CA ALA A 321 -4.51 -12.99 -4.68
C ALA A 321 -3.75 -14.31 -4.61
N MET A 322 -3.69 -14.95 -3.43
CA MET A 322 -3.06 -16.27 -3.31
C MET A 322 -3.79 -17.36 -4.11
N ARG A 323 -5.10 -17.24 -4.33
CA ARG A 323 -5.82 -18.15 -5.25
C ARG A 323 -5.44 -17.88 -6.71
N VAL A 324 -5.36 -16.62 -7.12
CA VAL A 324 -4.87 -16.23 -8.46
C VAL A 324 -3.48 -16.81 -8.72
N LEU A 325 -2.52 -16.56 -7.83
CA LEU A 325 -1.13 -17.05 -7.97
C LEU A 325 -1.08 -18.57 -8.11
N ARG A 326 -1.77 -19.32 -7.22
CA ARG A 326 -1.85 -20.79 -7.28
C ARG A 326 -2.51 -21.29 -8.57
N HIS A 327 -3.53 -20.60 -9.05
CA HIS A 327 -4.22 -20.95 -10.29
C HIS A 327 -3.32 -20.76 -11.51
N MET A 328 -2.47 -19.72 -11.51
CA MET A 328 -1.56 -19.42 -12.61
C MET A 328 -0.41 -20.43 -12.74
N LEU A 329 0.10 -21.03 -11.66
CA LEU A 329 1.27 -21.91 -11.73
C LEU A 329 1.16 -23.06 -12.76
N PRO A 330 0.13 -23.94 -12.73
CA PRO A 330 0.02 -25.02 -13.71
C PRO A 330 -0.20 -24.52 -15.14
N LEU A 331 -0.90 -23.38 -15.31
CA LEU A 331 -1.07 -22.75 -16.62
C LEU A 331 0.28 -22.27 -17.15
N LEU A 332 1.05 -21.57 -16.32
CA LEU A 332 2.37 -21.07 -16.65
C LEU A 332 3.34 -22.21 -17.02
N GLU A 333 3.32 -23.34 -16.30
CA GLU A 333 4.08 -24.54 -16.68
C GLU A 333 3.73 -25.06 -18.08
N SER A 334 2.44 -25.11 -18.40
CA SER A 334 1.98 -25.52 -19.73
C SER A 334 2.42 -24.51 -20.79
N MET A 335 2.29 -23.20 -20.52
CA MET A 335 2.65 -22.13 -21.43
C MET A 335 4.15 -22.10 -21.72
N VAL A 336 5.01 -22.33 -20.72
CA VAL A 336 6.47 -22.46 -20.89
C VAL A 336 6.81 -23.59 -21.87
N ARG A 337 6.16 -24.76 -21.71
CA ARG A 337 6.35 -25.91 -22.62
C ARG A 337 5.86 -25.59 -24.04
N GLN A 338 4.70 -24.95 -24.17
CA GLN A 338 4.12 -24.56 -25.47
C GLN A 338 4.97 -23.50 -26.18
N ALA A 339 5.54 -22.56 -25.42
CA ALA A 339 6.45 -21.54 -25.93
C ALA A 339 7.79 -22.12 -26.39
N GLY A 340 8.11 -23.37 -26.03
CA GLY A 340 9.35 -24.03 -26.39
C GLY A 340 10.57 -23.39 -25.73
N LEU A 341 10.40 -22.82 -24.52
CA LEU A 341 11.52 -22.26 -23.77
C LEU A 341 12.50 -23.38 -23.38
N PRO A 342 13.82 -23.16 -23.55
CA PRO A 342 14.81 -24.11 -23.06
C PRO A 342 14.75 -24.11 -21.52
N VAL A 343 14.53 -25.28 -20.94
CA VAL A 343 14.43 -25.47 -19.50
C VAL A 343 15.28 -26.66 -19.06
N THR A 344 15.73 -26.65 -17.81
CA THR A 344 16.42 -27.78 -17.21
C THR A 344 15.43 -28.93 -16.92
N ASP A 345 15.95 -30.14 -16.74
CA ASP A 345 15.14 -31.32 -16.42
C ASP A 345 14.47 -31.25 -15.04
N ASP A 346 15.00 -30.40 -14.16
CA ASP A 346 14.48 -30.07 -12.83
C ASP A 346 13.79 -28.70 -12.77
N PHE A 347 13.43 -28.10 -13.90
CA PHE A 347 12.82 -26.77 -13.98
C PHE A 347 11.59 -26.60 -13.09
N VAL A 348 11.51 -25.49 -12.35
CA VAL A 348 10.40 -25.19 -11.44
C VAL A 348 9.66 -23.93 -11.84
N VAL A 349 8.33 -23.99 -11.81
CA VAL A 349 7.47 -22.81 -11.74
C VAL A 349 6.94 -22.64 -10.32
N ALA A 350 7.08 -21.46 -9.74
CA ALA A 350 6.62 -21.13 -8.39
C ALA A 350 6.09 -19.70 -8.32
N PHE A 351 5.42 -19.36 -7.21
CA PHE A 351 5.29 -17.95 -6.82
C PHE A 351 6.24 -17.70 -5.64
N ALA A 352 6.78 -16.49 -5.57
CA ALA A 352 7.76 -16.12 -4.56
C ALA A 352 7.44 -14.73 -4.00
N ASP A 353 7.69 -14.56 -2.71
CA ASP A 353 7.63 -13.26 -2.08
C ASP A 353 8.90 -12.49 -2.39
N ASN A 354 8.74 -11.28 -2.88
CA ASN A 354 9.81 -10.43 -3.35
C ASN A 354 10.67 -9.87 -2.21
N THR A 355 10.13 -9.79 -0.99
CA THR A 355 10.86 -9.29 0.18
C THR A 355 11.67 -10.37 0.89
N GLY A 356 11.49 -11.64 0.50
CA GLY A 356 12.15 -12.79 1.13
C GLY A 356 11.54 -13.20 2.49
N GLU A 357 10.45 -12.58 2.94
CA GLU A 357 9.82 -12.93 4.22
C GLU A 357 9.12 -14.27 4.18
N VAL A 358 8.53 -14.61 3.03
CA VAL A 358 7.87 -15.90 2.82
C VAL A 358 8.76 -16.83 2.01
N ASP A 359 9.30 -17.84 2.70
CA ASP A 359 10.07 -18.93 2.07
C ASP A 359 9.24 -19.67 0.99
N PRO A 360 9.64 -19.63 -0.29
CA PRO A 360 8.91 -20.28 -1.38
C PRO A 360 9.01 -21.80 -1.34
N LEU A 361 10.02 -22.38 -0.67
CA LEU A 361 10.29 -23.82 -0.66
C LEU A 361 9.15 -24.63 -0.06
N LYS A 362 8.47 -24.08 0.96
CA LYS A 362 7.31 -24.74 1.58
C LYS A 362 6.16 -24.89 0.59
N ALA A 363 5.88 -23.85 -0.20
CA ALA A 363 4.85 -23.87 -1.22
C ALA A 363 5.25 -24.76 -2.40
N MET A 364 6.52 -24.72 -2.80
CA MET A 364 7.08 -25.59 -3.84
C MET A 364 6.94 -27.06 -3.47
N LYS A 365 7.39 -27.46 -2.27
CA LYS A 365 7.30 -28.85 -1.78
C LYS A 365 5.86 -29.38 -1.76
N ALA A 366 4.90 -28.53 -1.39
CA ALA A 366 3.50 -28.93 -1.34
C ALA A 366 2.87 -29.14 -2.73
N ARG A 367 3.46 -28.55 -3.78
CA ARG A 367 2.92 -28.56 -5.15
C ARG A 367 3.65 -29.55 -6.06
N LEU A 368 4.97 -29.60 -5.97
CA LEU A 368 5.80 -30.39 -6.88
C LEU A 368 5.59 -31.89 -6.66
N PRO A 369 5.65 -32.71 -7.73
CA PRO A 369 5.68 -34.16 -7.59
C PRO A 369 6.85 -34.62 -6.71
N ASP A 370 6.64 -35.66 -5.90
CA ASP A 370 7.67 -36.17 -4.95
C ASP A 370 9.00 -36.50 -5.64
N ALA A 371 8.95 -37.08 -6.84
CA ALA A 371 10.15 -37.41 -7.62
C ALA A 371 10.94 -36.16 -8.04
N HIS A 372 10.24 -35.07 -8.39
CA HIS A 372 10.85 -33.81 -8.76
C HIS A 372 11.47 -33.12 -7.54
N TRP A 373 10.75 -33.10 -6.42
CA TRP A 373 11.29 -32.58 -5.16
C TRP A 373 12.53 -33.36 -4.69
N ALA A 374 12.52 -34.69 -4.83
CA ALA A 374 13.67 -35.53 -4.53
C ALA A 374 14.88 -35.21 -5.42
N LEU A 375 14.65 -34.93 -6.72
CA LEU A 375 15.70 -34.52 -7.65
C LEU A 375 16.34 -33.19 -7.23
N LEU A 376 15.54 -32.19 -6.85
CA LEU A 376 16.04 -30.91 -6.36
C LEU A 376 16.90 -31.08 -5.10
N LYS A 377 16.45 -31.91 -4.15
CA LYS A 377 17.21 -32.24 -2.94
C LYS A 377 18.52 -32.96 -3.23
N GLN A 378 18.50 -33.95 -4.12
CA GLN A 378 19.70 -34.67 -4.52
C GLN A 378 20.77 -33.74 -5.11
N ARG A 379 20.33 -32.67 -5.78
CA ARG A 379 21.18 -31.65 -6.39
C ARG A 379 21.54 -30.50 -5.44
N GLY A 380 21.08 -30.53 -4.19
CA GLY A 380 21.37 -29.49 -3.20
C GLY A 380 20.70 -28.14 -3.49
N LEU A 381 19.59 -28.14 -4.23
CA LEU A 381 18.89 -26.92 -4.66
C LEU A 381 17.80 -26.46 -3.67
N VAL A 382 17.38 -27.34 -2.75
CA VAL A 382 16.31 -27.13 -1.75
C VAL A 382 16.56 -27.89 -0.45
#